data_AF-C6WY11-F1
#
_entry.id   AF-C6WY11-F1
#
_cell.length_a   1.000
_cell.length_b   1.000
_cell.length_c   1.000
_cell.angle_alpha   90.00
_cell.angle_beta   90.00
_cell.angle_gamma   90.00
#
_symmetry.space_group_name_H-M   'P 1'
#
loop_
_entity.id
_entity.type
_entity.pdbx_description
1 polymer ?
#
loop_
_entity_poly.entity_id
_entity_poly.type
_entity_poly.pdbx_seq_one_letter_code
_entity_poly.pdbx_strand_id
1 'polypeptide(L)'
;MSNKKTRLSELEKIHPIAGMDHRRFMSEKGNHSLIASLPRKERRKLAANSKRLAQEYYRVLRQLSQSGAKFPTDKILHQMAIEYTNRYASSGIYTQPISFNYFEPFLHIKLFEQVAPYVEIEQEFNHLFQAEDYFEYITSDDSDGFDVSSLLDLPQDQIFHFATSGMVTDISFLNGEGREFVIAGFSIIRRRNSLHWYLIGGEAFSDYEWEVKCSDESEIKLNEIPLAKRAFIAEILSKNESHLGKPIPLEGTETHLRTIIAGEFDIRENKHLSRCYLAEYQNSFDVICDDPEVFETISNANTRENILSIMAERFNRSAVLFSLAEGLLQLPRYFNTRLAINKEATNKSNRRVTKKKGGKGLSGYYTVIPALETNSSAPTSTITMVNLPQYEIETEGHWRKLTDNQLGVDRHGNSVLGRTWVASSSKWKPIGPTATTIFLKDSLGAAKLKIAQYLEASDRVEEKARAERAEPQSDMGELYVMRCPAMKEQIFKVGFTTGDSNERAQQLSSATGVPLAFVVIKKWRHANAKKLETDVHMMLTPYRLSDSREFFMVTYDVIEKIIESVITRTADETKT
;
A
#
# COMPACT_ATOMS: atom_id res chain seq x y z
N MET A 1 9.56 -5.45 27.83
CA MET A 1 8.20 -6.07 27.91
C MET A 1 8.02 -7.18 26.87
N SER A 2 6.86 -7.40 26.27
CA SER A 2 5.53 -6.91 26.64
C SER A 2 4.50 -8.06 26.53
N ASN A 3 3.79 -8.34 27.61
CA ASN A 3 2.49 -9.04 27.64
C ASN A 3 1.42 -7.92 27.71
N LYS A 4 0.15 -8.15 27.36
CA LYS A 4 -0.97 -7.19 27.57
C LYS A 4 -0.91 -6.55 28.96
N LYS A 5 -0.65 -7.33 30.02
CA LYS A 5 -0.43 -6.82 31.39
C LYS A 5 0.69 -5.79 31.51
N THR A 6 1.78 -5.94 30.76
CA THR A 6 2.87 -4.94 30.74
C THR A 6 2.44 -3.65 30.04
N ARG A 7 1.77 -3.74 28.88
CA ARG A 7 1.27 -2.54 28.15
C ARG A 7 0.30 -1.73 29.00
N LEU A 8 -0.57 -2.42 29.74
CA LEU A 8 -1.56 -1.81 30.63
C LEU A 8 -1.03 -1.47 32.04
N SER A 9 0.24 -1.72 32.36
CA SER A 9 0.78 -1.59 33.72
C SER A 9 0.78 -0.16 34.28
N GLU A 10 0.75 0.87 33.43
CA GLU A 10 0.53 2.26 33.87
C GLU A 10 -0.89 2.45 34.46
N LEU A 11 -1.90 1.75 33.92
CA LEU A 11 -3.27 1.82 34.43
C LEU A 11 -3.40 1.14 35.80
N GLU A 12 -2.61 0.09 36.09
CA GLU A 12 -2.57 -0.57 37.40
C GLU A 12 -2.11 0.35 38.54
N LYS A 13 -1.41 1.45 38.23
CA LYS A 13 -0.96 2.46 39.21
C LYS A 13 -2.07 3.41 39.65
N ILE A 14 -3.17 3.50 38.89
CA ILE A 14 -4.27 4.42 39.15
C ILE A 14 -5.15 3.86 40.25
N HIS A 15 -5.36 4.65 41.32
CA HIS A 15 -6.21 4.25 42.43
C HIS A 15 -7.64 3.91 41.94
N PRO A 16 -8.27 2.79 42.34
CA PRO A 16 -9.53 2.33 41.75
C PRO A 16 -10.68 3.37 41.74
N ILE A 17 -10.76 4.21 42.78
CA ILE A 17 -11.74 5.31 42.85
C ILE A 17 -11.49 6.38 41.76
N ALA A 18 -10.23 6.68 41.44
CA ALA A 18 -9.86 7.61 40.36
C ALA A 18 -10.03 6.99 38.96
N GLY A 19 -10.00 5.67 38.86
CA GLY A 19 -10.32 4.94 37.62
C GLY A 19 -11.81 4.91 37.28
N MET A 20 -12.70 5.18 38.23
CA MET A 20 -14.15 5.23 38.02
C MET A 20 -14.64 6.52 37.34
N ASP A 21 -15.76 6.41 36.65
CA ASP A 21 -16.48 7.55 36.08
C ASP A 21 -16.91 8.54 37.18
N HIS A 22 -16.33 9.74 37.14
CA HIS A 22 -16.55 10.81 38.11
C HIS A 22 -18.03 11.21 38.26
N ARG A 23 -18.85 11.02 37.21
CA ARG A 23 -20.29 11.31 37.21
C ARG A 23 -21.04 10.53 38.30
N ARG A 24 -20.53 9.35 38.68
CA ARG A 24 -21.06 8.50 39.77
C ARG A 24 -20.96 9.15 41.16
N PHE A 25 -20.09 10.15 41.32
CA PHE A 25 -19.90 10.89 42.57
C PHE A 25 -20.57 12.27 42.53
N MET A 26 -21.28 12.63 41.47
CA MET A 26 -21.99 13.90 41.35
C MET A 26 -23.37 13.80 42.03
N SER A 27 -23.65 14.76 42.91
CA SER A 27 -25.00 14.97 43.43
C SER A 27 -25.89 15.70 42.41
N GLU A 28 -27.21 15.65 42.60
CA GLU A 28 -28.21 16.40 41.80
C GLU A 28 -27.91 17.90 41.71
N LYS A 29 -27.24 18.47 42.73
CA LYS A 29 -26.81 19.87 42.78
C LYS A 29 -25.45 20.14 42.11
N GLY A 30 -24.92 19.17 41.35
CA GLY A 30 -23.63 19.26 40.66
C GLY A 30 -22.39 19.23 41.56
N ASN A 31 -22.53 18.93 42.87
CA ASN A 31 -21.39 18.84 43.77
C ASN A 31 -20.82 17.42 43.78
N HIS A 32 -19.50 17.29 43.65
CA HIS A 32 -18.76 16.02 43.72
C HIS A 32 -18.60 15.56 45.18
N SER A 33 -19.24 14.46 45.57
CA SER A 33 -19.37 13.99 46.95
C SER A 33 -18.02 13.75 47.64
N LEU A 34 -17.08 13.09 46.97
CA LEU A 34 -15.72 12.80 47.50
C LEU A 34 -14.87 14.05 47.74
N ILE A 35 -15.24 15.19 47.14
CA ILE A 35 -14.47 16.45 47.24
C ILE A 35 -15.19 17.43 48.18
N ALA A 36 -16.52 17.33 48.33
CA ALA A 36 -17.34 18.28 49.07
C ALA A 36 -16.95 18.43 50.55
N SER A 37 -16.48 17.35 51.19
CA SER A 37 -16.01 17.32 52.58
C SER A 37 -14.63 17.97 52.79
N LEU A 38 -13.86 18.21 51.73
CA LEU A 38 -12.48 18.70 51.85
C LEU A 38 -12.41 20.20 52.23
N PRO A 39 -11.38 20.61 53.00
CA PRO A 39 -11.12 22.01 53.31
C PRO A 39 -11.07 22.90 52.06
N ARG A 40 -11.58 24.14 52.16
CA ARG A 40 -11.65 25.09 51.02
C ARG A 40 -10.28 25.30 50.34
N LYS A 41 -9.18 25.25 51.10
CA LYS A 41 -7.80 25.36 50.58
C LYS A 41 -7.46 24.20 49.63
N GLU A 42 -7.80 22.98 50.01
CA GLU A 42 -7.54 21.76 49.22
C GLU A 42 -8.45 21.69 47.99
N ARG A 43 -9.74 22.00 48.14
CA ARG A 43 -10.66 22.11 46.99
C ARG A 43 -10.17 23.10 45.93
N ARG A 44 -9.62 24.26 46.33
CA ARG A 44 -9.00 25.22 45.40
C ARG A 44 -7.72 24.71 44.76
N LYS A 45 -6.89 23.96 45.50
CA LYS A 45 -5.68 23.30 44.96
C LYS A 45 -6.05 22.25 43.91
N LEU A 46 -7.02 21.38 44.21
CA LEU A 46 -7.53 20.38 43.27
C LEU A 46 -8.09 21.04 42.00
N ALA A 47 -8.95 22.05 42.12
CA ALA A 47 -9.51 22.76 40.96
C ALA A 47 -8.43 23.42 40.08
N ALA A 48 -7.36 23.97 40.68
CA ALA A 48 -6.23 24.51 39.94
C ALA A 48 -5.45 23.41 39.19
N ASN A 49 -5.19 22.28 39.85
CA ASN A 49 -4.53 21.13 39.22
C ASN A 49 -5.38 20.53 38.08
N SER A 50 -6.69 20.37 38.27
CA SER A 50 -7.61 19.91 37.22
C SER A 50 -7.61 20.84 36.00
N LYS A 51 -7.53 22.16 36.21
CA LYS A 51 -7.41 23.12 35.10
C LYS A 51 -6.08 23.00 34.34
N ARG A 52 -4.96 22.73 35.03
CA ARG A 52 -3.68 22.42 34.36
C ARG A 52 -3.79 21.13 33.56
N LEU A 53 -4.29 20.07 34.17
CA LEU A 53 -4.42 18.75 33.53
C LEU A 53 -5.32 18.80 32.28
N ALA A 54 -6.42 19.53 32.32
CA ALA A 54 -7.28 19.75 31.14
C ALA A 54 -6.55 20.47 29.98
N GLN A 55 -5.58 21.35 30.28
CA GLN A 55 -4.74 21.97 29.25
C GLN A 55 -3.75 20.98 28.64
N GLU A 56 -3.20 20.04 29.42
CA GLU A 56 -2.33 18.99 28.88
C GLU A 56 -3.09 17.99 27.99
N TYR A 57 -4.30 17.57 28.41
CA TYR A 57 -5.18 16.77 27.56
C TYR A 57 -5.53 17.49 26.25
N TYR A 58 -5.88 18.79 26.30
CA TYR A 58 -6.14 19.57 25.10
C TYR A 58 -4.93 19.63 24.15
N ARG A 59 -3.71 19.73 24.68
CA ARG A 59 -2.47 19.68 23.87
C ARG A 59 -2.31 18.32 23.19
N VAL A 60 -2.48 17.21 23.91
CA VAL A 60 -2.36 15.86 23.33
C VAL A 60 -3.43 15.60 22.27
N LEU A 61 -4.70 15.91 22.55
CA LEU A 61 -5.79 15.76 21.57
C LEU A 61 -5.57 16.62 20.32
N ARG A 62 -5.03 17.84 20.48
CA ARG A 62 -4.63 18.70 19.36
C ARG A 62 -3.43 18.13 18.59
N GLN A 63 -2.44 17.55 19.28
CA GLN A 63 -1.31 16.90 18.64
C GLN A 63 -1.77 15.70 17.80
N LEU A 64 -2.54 14.78 18.40
CA LEU A 64 -3.08 13.58 17.72
C LEU A 64 -3.92 13.93 16.48
N SER A 65 -4.75 14.98 16.55
CA SER A 65 -5.55 15.41 15.39
C SER A 65 -4.71 16.05 14.29
N GLN A 66 -3.54 16.63 14.60
CA GLN A 66 -2.64 17.29 13.66
C GLN A 66 -1.52 16.38 13.11
N SER A 67 -1.18 15.27 13.77
CA SER A 67 -0.20 14.27 13.32
C SER A 67 -0.79 13.22 12.37
N GLY A 68 0.04 12.32 11.82
CA GLY A 68 -0.34 11.30 10.85
C GLY A 68 -0.15 11.75 9.39
N ALA A 69 -0.10 10.80 8.46
CA ALA A 69 -0.01 11.04 7.01
C ALA A 69 -1.38 11.31 6.35
N LYS A 70 -2.46 11.00 7.06
CA LYS A 70 -3.87 11.15 6.69
C LYS A 70 -4.35 10.22 5.57
N PHE A 71 -3.72 9.07 5.41
CA PHE A 71 -4.30 7.94 4.68
C PHE A 71 -5.38 7.26 5.56
N PRO A 72 -6.27 6.42 4.99
CA PRO A 72 -7.37 5.82 5.75
C PRO A 72 -6.91 5.09 7.02
N THR A 73 -5.79 4.37 6.93
CA THR A 73 -5.23 3.52 7.99
C THR A 73 -4.72 4.30 9.19
N ASP A 74 -3.80 5.26 9.01
CA ASP A 74 -3.32 6.09 10.12
C ASP A 74 -4.43 7.01 10.65
N LYS A 75 -5.27 7.55 9.77
CA LYS A 75 -6.41 8.40 10.15
C LYS A 75 -7.36 7.73 11.15
N ILE A 76 -7.73 6.46 10.93
CA ILE A 76 -8.56 5.70 11.88
C ILE A 76 -7.82 5.49 13.21
N LEU A 77 -6.54 5.11 13.20
CA LEU A 77 -5.76 4.93 14.43
C LEU A 77 -5.67 6.23 15.25
N HIS A 78 -5.47 7.36 14.59
CA HIS A 78 -5.48 8.68 15.23
C HIS A 78 -6.85 9.02 15.82
N GLN A 79 -7.96 8.70 15.13
CA GLN A 79 -9.32 8.90 15.65
C GLN A 79 -9.58 8.02 16.88
N MET A 80 -9.17 6.76 16.85
CA MET A 80 -9.25 5.85 18.00
C MET A 80 -8.41 6.37 19.18
N ALA A 81 -7.17 6.82 18.96
CA ALA A 81 -6.30 7.40 19.98
C ALA A 81 -6.87 8.69 20.62
N ILE A 82 -7.53 9.53 19.82
CA ILE A 82 -8.28 10.71 20.29
C ILE A 82 -9.43 10.28 21.20
N GLU A 83 -10.25 9.32 20.77
CA GLU A 83 -11.39 8.83 21.55
C GLU A 83 -10.96 8.16 22.87
N TYR A 84 -9.90 7.36 22.86
CA TYR A 84 -9.41 6.72 24.09
C TYR A 84 -8.83 7.74 25.07
N THR A 85 -8.08 8.74 24.58
CA THR A 85 -7.60 9.86 25.42
C THR A 85 -8.77 10.68 25.95
N ASN A 86 -9.80 10.94 25.13
CA ASN A 86 -11.02 11.63 25.53
C ASN A 86 -11.78 10.87 26.63
N ARG A 87 -11.91 9.54 26.53
CA ARG A 87 -12.51 8.71 27.58
C ARG A 87 -11.73 8.75 28.88
N TYR A 88 -10.40 8.60 28.83
CA TYR A 88 -9.55 8.75 30.02
C TYR A 88 -9.72 10.13 30.68
N ALA A 89 -9.72 11.21 29.90
CA ALA A 89 -9.89 12.57 30.38
C ALA A 89 -11.27 12.85 30.98
N SER A 90 -12.34 12.28 30.42
CA SER A 90 -13.73 12.61 30.76
C SER A 90 -14.43 11.59 31.67
N SER A 91 -13.91 10.37 31.82
CA SER A 91 -14.68 9.26 32.39
C SER A 91 -13.87 8.16 33.09
N GLY A 92 -12.55 8.31 33.22
CA GLY A 92 -11.70 7.33 33.88
C GLY A 92 -11.30 6.17 32.97
N ILE A 93 -10.85 5.06 33.54
CA ILE A 93 -10.19 3.97 32.81
C ILE A 93 -11.12 2.79 32.48
N TYR A 94 -12.23 2.64 33.21
CA TYR A 94 -13.16 1.50 33.05
C TYR A 94 -14.22 1.71 31.95
N THR A 95 -14.12 2.80 31.18
CA THR A 95 -15.10 3.22 30.17
C THR A 95 -14.65 2.99 28.73
N GLN A 96 -13.42 2.51 28.51
CA GLN A 96 -12.91 2.23 27.16
C GLN A 96 -13.81 1.25 26.39
N PRO A 97 -14.02 1.45 25.07
CA PRO A 97 -14.86 0.59 24.24
C PRO A 97 -14.18 -0.75 23.95
N ILE A 98 -14.91 -1.71 23.36
CA ILE A 98 -14.35 -3.01 22.96
C ILE A 98 -13.20 -2.83 21.95
N SER A 99 -13.28 -1.82 21.07
CA SER A 99 -12.20 -1.52 20.11
C SER A 99 -10.85 -1.28 20.77
N PHE A 100 -10.82 -0.79 22.02
CA PHE A 100 -9.57 -0.59 22.77
C PHE A 100 -8.77 -1.89 22.94
N ASN A 101 -9.41 -3.06 23.07
CA ASN A 101 -8.70 -4.34 23.19
C ASN A 101 -7.87 -4.67 21.94
N TYR A 102 -8.27 -4.18 20.77
CA TYR A 102 -7.64 -4.42 19.48
C TYR A 102 -6.68 -3.31 19.06
N PHE A 103 -6.92 -2.08 19.52
CA PHE A 103 -6.11 -0.90 19.19
C PHE A 103 -5.08 -0.51 20.27
N GLU A 104 -5.20 -0.92 21.55
CA GLU A 104 -4.15 -0.70 22.55
C GLU A 104 -2.75 -1.22 22.14
N PRO A 105 -2.60 -2.32 21.38
CA PRO A 105 -1.29 -2.77 20.92
C PRO A 105 -0.61 -1.82 19.93
N PHE A 106 -1.32 -0.84 19.35
CA PHE A 106 -0.76 0.23 18.50
C PHE A 106 -0.39 1.49 19.29
N LEU A 107 -0.66 1.50 20.59
CA LEU A 107 -0.59 2.66 21.45
C LEU A 107 0.42 2.46 22.57
N HIS A 108 0.86 3.58 23.12
CA HIS A 108 1.73 3.65 24.28
C HIS A 108 1.04 4.50 25.37
N ILE A 109 0.59 3.83 26.43
CA ILE A 109 -0.15 4.47 27.53
C ILE A 109 0.85 5.16 28.47
N LYS A 110 0.61 6.44 28.77
CA LYS A 110 1.41 7.25 29.69
C LYS A 110 0.53 7.95 30.70
N LEU A 111 1.13 8.37 31.82
CA LEU A 111 0.44 9.12 32.87
C LEU A 111 0.99 10.54 32.99
N PHE A 112 0.12 11.54 32.91
CA PHE A 112 0.41 12.85 33.50
C PHE A 112 0.45 12.70 35.02
N GLU A 113 1.53 13.19 35.64
CA GLU A 113 1.68 13.30 37.10
C GLU A 113 1.42 11.98 37.87
N GLN A 114 1.64 10.82 37.22
CA GLN A 114 1.39 9.46 37.72
C GLN A 114 -0.10 9.13 38.03
N VAL A 115 -1.06 9.96 37.61
CA VAL A 115 -2.48 9.80 38.00
C VAL A 115 -3.49 9.89 36.85
N ALA A 116 -3.11 10.46 35.71
CA ALA A 116 -4.05 10.79 34.64
C ALA A 116 -3.57 10.24 33.28
N PRO A 117 -4.20 9.16 32.76
CA PRO A 117 -3.71 8.44 31.60
C PRO A 117 -4.05 9.12 30.28
N TYR A 118 -3.13 9.04 29.32
CA TYR A 118 -3.33 9.40 27.93
C TYR A 118 -2.61 8.40 27.03
N VAL A 119 -2.93 8.38 25.73
CA VAL A 119 -2.21 7.56 24.76
C VAL A 119 -1.33 8.39 23.83
N GLU A 120 -0.16 7.86 23.53
CA GLU A 120 0.63 8.21 22.35
C GLU A 120 0.52 7.05 21.34
N ILE A 121 0.75 7.32 20.06
CA ILE A 121 0.81 6.29 19.01
C ILE A 121 2.27 5.83 18.90
N GLU A 122 2.49 4.54 18.66
CA GLU A 122 3.84 3.99 18.42
C GLU A 122 4.42 4.51 17.09
N GLN A 123 5.65 4.13 16.74
CA GLN A 123 6.29 4.68 15.54
C GLN A 123 5.62 4.18 14.24
N GLU A 124 5.08 5.10 13.46
CA GLU A 124 4.34 4.82 12.21
C GLU A 124 5.20 4.87 10.95
N PHE A 125 5.01 3.89 10.06
CA PHE A 125 5.59 3.83 8.72
C PHE A 125 4.49 3.65 7.68
N ASN A 126 4.38 4.61 6.75
CA ASN A 126 3.27 4.70 5.81
C ASN A 126 3.66 4.19 4.42
N HIS A 127 2.89 3.25 3.88
CA HIS A 127 3.13 2.57 2.61
C HIS A 127 1.93 2.67 1.68
N LEU A 128 2.19 2.70 0.37
CA LEU A 128 1.21 2.72 -0.70
C LEU A 128 1.49 1.60 -1.70
N PHE A 129 0.44 0.86 -2.08
CA PHE A 129 0.50 -0.21 -3.07
C PHE A 129 -0.71 -0.18 -4.00
N GLN A 130 -0.50 -0.58 -5.26
CA GLN A 130 -1.59 -0.87 -6.19
C GLN A 130 -2.19 -2.22 -5.81
N ALA A 131 -3.49 -2.26 -5.55
CA ALA A 131 -4.15 -3.46 -5.06
C ALA A 131 -4.14 -4.59 -6.10
N GLU A 132 -4.42 -4.27 -7.38
CA GLU A 132 -4.34 -5.23 -8.49
C GLU A 132 -2.99 -5.96 -8.56
N ASP A 133 -1.87 -5.21 -8.52
CA ASP A 133 -0.50 -5.77 -8.59
C ASP A 133 -0.17 -6.66 -7.36
N TYR A 134 -0.75 -6.34 -6.20
CA TYR A 134 -0.63 -7.16 -5.00
C TYR A 134 -1.44 -8.46 -5.09
N PHE A 135 -2.69 -8.39 -5.58
CA PHE A 135 -3.53 -9.55 -5.71
C PHE A 135 -3.08 -10.48 -6.86
N GLU A 136 -2.52 -9.93 -7.95
CA GLU A 136 -1.76 -10.70 -8.95
C GLU A 136 -0.54 -11.39 -8.30
N TYR A 137 0.22 -10.69 -7.47
CA TYR A 137 1.38 -11.27 -6.78
C TYR A 137 1.00 -12.47 -5.90
N ILE A 138 0.03 -12.33 -4.98
CA ILE A 138 -0.35 -13.42 -4.04
C ILE A 138 -1.13 -14.57 -4.68
N THR A 139 -1.56 -14.43 -5.94
CA THR A 139 -2.20 -15.51 -6.72
C THR A 139 -1.25 -16.15 -7.73
N SER A 140 0.01 -15.71 -7.76
CA SER A 140 1.07 -16.24 -8.63
C SER A 140 2.15 -16.98 -7.84
N ASP A 141 2.90 -17.83 -8.53
CA ASP A 141 4.07 -18.57 -8.03
C ASP A 141 5.15 -17.64 -7.40
N ASP A 142 5.15 -16.32 -7.68
CA ASP A 142 6.04 -15.35 -7.01
C ASP A 142 5.76 -15.23 -5.49
N SER A 143 4.58 -15.64 -5.04
CA SER A 143 4.22 -15.68 -3.60
C SER A 143 4.66 -16.96 -2.89
N ASP A 144 5.08 -17.99 -3.63
CA ASP A 144 5.34 -19.34 -3.09
C ASP A 144 6.35 -19.37 -1.95
N GLY A 145 6.08 -20.23 -0.97
CA GLY A 145 6.90 -20.35 0.23
C GLY A 145 6.82 -19.13 1.15
N PHE A 146 5.70 -18.39 1.15
CA PHE A 146 5.36 -17.56 2.29
C PHE A 146 5.04 -18.46 3.49
N ASP A 147 5.82 -18.30 4.56
CA ASP A 147 5.54 -18.87 5.86
C ASP A 147 5.22 -17.73 6.83
N VAL A 148 4.12 -17.88 7.56
CA VAL A 148 3.67 -16.94 8.60
C VAL A 148 4.75 -16.76 9.67
N SER A 149 5.61 -17.76 9.90
CA SER A 149 6.75 -17.66 10.81
C SER A 149 7.73 -16.54 10.45
N SER A 150 7.86 -16.18 9.16
CA SER A 150 8.71 -15.07 8.70
C SER A 150 8.28 -13.70 9.24
N LEU A 151 7.04 -13.57 9.70
CA LEU A 151 6.57 -12.34 10.35
C LEU A 151 7.19 -12.12 11.74
N LEU A 152 7.90 -13.12 12.30
CA LEU A 152 8.76 -12.94 13.49
C LEU A 152 9.96 -12.03 13.21
N ASP A 153 10.33 -11.79 11.96
CA ASP A 153 11.43 -10.90 11.57
C ASP A 153 11.00 -9.41 11.52
N LEU A 154 9.69 -9.12 11.55
CA LEU A 154 9.19 -7.75 11.63
C LEU A 154 9.72 -7.03 12.88
N PRO A 155 10.12 -5.75 12.80
CA PRO A 155 10.45 -4.97 13.98
C PRO A 155 9.32 -4.98 15.02
N GLN A 156 9.68 -5.01 16.31
CA GLN A 156 8.69 -4.90 17.38
C GLN A 156 8.38 -3.43 17.67
N ASP A 157 7.18 -3.18 18.17
CA ASP A 157 6.77 -1.85 18.64
C ASP A 157 6.77 -0.76 17.52
N GLN A 158 6.68 -1.18 16.25
CA GLN A 158 6.58 -0.33 15.06
C GLN A 158 5.31 -0.68 14.28
N ILE A 159 4.64 0.35 13.74
CA ILE A 159 3.39 0.21 13.00
C ILE A 159 3.67 0.35 11.51
N PHE A 160 3.25 -0.65 10.73
CA PHE A 160 3.33 -0.62 9.27
C PHE A 160 1.92 -0.44 8.72
N HIS A 161 1.63 0.76 8.21
CA HIS A 161 0.39 1.07 7.50
C HIS A 161 0.59 0.84 6.01
N PHE A 162 -0.38 0.19 5.36
CA PHE A 162 -0.41 -0.06 3.92
C PHE A 162 -1.76 0.38 3.36
N ALA A 163 -1.83 1.54 2.72
CA ALA A 163 -3.03 2.02 2.05
C ALA A 163 -3.00 1.68 0.55
N THR A 164 -4.17 1.48 -0.05
CA THR A 164 -4.28 1.27 -1.49
C THR A 164 -4.03 2.57 -2.25
N SER A 165 -3.39 2.49 -3.42
CA SER A 165 -3.23 3.59 -4.35
C SER A 165 -4.13 3.39 -5.57
N GLY A 166 -4.96 4.40 -5.88
CA GLY A 166 -5.99 4.31 -6.91
C GLY A 166 -7.35 4.70 -6.32
N MET A 167 -8.43 4.30 -6.98
CA MET A 167 -9.75 4.27 -6.37
C MET A 167 -9.91 2.96 -5.59
N VAL A 168 -10.58 3.00 -4.44
CA VAL A 168 -10.85 1.78 -3.66
C VAL A 168 -11.73 0.77 -4.41
N THR A 169 -12.47 1.24 -5.43
CA THR A 169 -13.32 0.45 -6.33
C THR A 169 -12.59 -0.09 -7.56
N ASP A 170 -11.28 0.15 -7.74
CA ASP A 170 -10.52 -0.40 -8.88
C ASP A 170 -10.43 -1.93 -8.81
N ILE A 171 -10.51 -2.51 -7.59
CA ILE A 171 -10.65 -3.94 -7.36
C ILE A 171 -11.65 -4.21 -6.23
N SER A 172 -12.48 -5.24 -6.40
CA SER A 172 -13.45 -5.67 -5.40
C SER A 172 -13.51 -7.19 -5.27
N PHE A 173 -14.12 -7.65 -4.19
CA PHE A 173 -14.13 -9.05 -3.75
C PHE A 173 -15.57 -9.47 -3.43
N LEU A 174 -15.99 -10.61 -3.94
CA LEU A 174 -17.33 -11.15 -3.72
C LEU A 174 -17.32 -12.20 -2.61
N ASN A 175 -18.34 -12.20 -1.74
CA ASN A 175 -18.61 -13.34 -0.86
C ASN A 175 -19.36 -14.46 -1.63
N GLY A 176 -19.59 -15.60 -0.96
CA GLY A 176 -20.33 -16.73 -1.55
C GLY A 176 -21.80 -16.45 -1.90
N GLU A 177 -22.34 -15.31 -1.47
CA GLU A 177 -23.71 -14.83 -1.77
C GLU A 177 -23.71 -13.74 -2.86
N GLY A 178 -22.54 -13.34 -3.38
CA GLY A 178 -22.40 -12.28 -4.37
C GLY A 178 -22.39 -10.85 -3.80
N ARG A 179 -22.28 -10.66 -2.47
CA ARG A 179 -22.06 -9.35 -1.86
C ARG A 179 -20.64 -8.87 -2.14
N GLU A 180 -20.51 -7.63 -2.60
CA GLU A 180 -19.25 -6.99 -2.96
C GLU A 180 -18.60 -6.27 -1.77
N PHE A 181 -17.27 -6.37 -1.69
CA PHE A 181 -16.42 -5.74 -0.69
C PHE A 181 -15.20 -5.09 -1.35
N VAL A 182 -14.79 -3.92 -0.87
CA VAL A 182 -13.57 -3.22 -1.28
C VAL A 182 -12.62 -3.01 -0.10
N ILE A 183 -11.33 -2.73 -0.37
CA ILE A 183 -10.34 -2.42 0.68
C ILE A 183 -9.67 -1.05 0.46
N ALA A 184 -9.47 -0.32 1.56
CA ALA A 184 -8.78 0.98 1.57
C ALA A 184 -7.38 0.90 2.20
N GLY A 185 -7.15 -0.06 3.10
CA GLY A 185 -5.81 -0.30 3.63
C GLY A 185 -5.75 -1.21 4.84
N PHE A 186 -4.58 -1.80 5.05
CA PHE A 186 -4.22 -2.73 6.11
C PHE A 186 -3.19 -2.11 7.05
N SER A 187 -3.10 -2.57 8.30
CA SER A 187 -2.12 -2.09 9.27
C SER A 187 -1.75 -3.16 10.26
N ILE A 188 -0.49 -3.21 10.65
CA ILE A 188 0.05 -4.28 11.50
C ILE A 188 1.14 -3.77 12.45
N ILE A 189 1.17 -4.32 13.66
CA ILE A 189 2.23 -4.15 14.65
C ILE A 189 2.55 -5.50 15.31
N ARG A 190 3.84 -5.83 15.43
CA ARG A 190 4.27 -7.03 16.15
C ARG A 190 4.58 -6.75 17.62
N ARG A 191 4.02 -7.56 18.50
CA ARG A 191 4.31 -7.58 19.94
C ARG A 191 4.71 -9.01 20.33
N ARG A 192 6.02 -9.29 20.41
CA ARG A 192 6.60 -10.63 20.59
C ARG A 192 6.19 -11.62 19.48
N ASN A 193 5.38 -12.63 19.81
CA ASN A 193 4.84 -13.65 18.91
C ASN A 193 3.46 -13.26 18.36
N SER A 194 2.80 -12.26 18.95
CA SER A 194 1.50 -11.77 18.49
C SER A 194 1.68 -10.72 17.40
N LEU A 195 0.90 -10.82 16.34
CA LEU A 195 0.61 -9.72 15.42
C LEU A 195 -0.75 -9.17 15.78
N HIS A 196 -0.81 -7.86 15.99
CA HIS A 196 -2.07 -7.14 16.08
C HIS A 196 -2.24 -6.37 14.78
N TRP A 197 -3.41 -6.48 14.16
CA TRP A 197 -3.66 -5.96 12.83
C TRP A 197 -5.08 -5.39 12.70
N TYR A 198 -5.28 -4.50 11.73
CA TYR A 198 -6.61 -4.09 11.28
C TYR A 198 -6.64 -3.82 9.77
N LEU A 199 -7.81 -4.06 9.17
CA LEU A 199 -8.14 -3.80 7.77
C LEU A 199 -9.30 -2.81 7.72
N ILE A 200 -9.19 -1.79 6.87
CA ILE A 200 -10.29 -0.90 6.51
C ILE A 200 -10.79 -1.31 5.13
N GLY A 201 -12.08 -1.57 5.04
CA GLY A 201 -12.78 -1.86 3.80
C GLY A 201 -14.20 -1.29 3.79
N GLY A 202 -14.97 -1.70 2.80
CA GLY A 202 -16.36 -1.30 2.64
C GLY A 202 -17.21 -2.41 2.05
N GLU A 203 -18.31 -2.75 2.72
CA GLU A 203 -19.35 -3.63 2.18
C GLU A 203 -20.28 -2.80 1.28
N ALA A 204 -20.47 -3.23 0.03
CA ALA A 204 -21.28 -2.52 -0.95
C ALA A 204 -22.78 -2.77 -0.73
N PHE A 205 -23.54 -1.67 -0.64
CA PHE A 205 -25.00 -1.68 -0.59
C PHE A 205 -25.59 -1.08 -1.86
N SER A 206 -26.72 -1.62 -2.30
CA SER A 206 -27.58 -0.93 -3.26
C SER A 206 -28.18 0.34 -2.63
N ASP A 207 -28.56 1.31 -3.46
CA ASP A 207 -29.19 2.57 -3.01
C ASP A 207 -30.37 2.34 -2.05
N TYR A 208 -31.17 1.31 -2.32
CA TYR A 208 -32.29 0.91 -1.46
C TYR A 208 -31.84 0.39 -0.10
N GLU A 209 -30.86 -0.52 -0.05
CA GLU A 209 -30.33 -1.03 1.23
C GLU A 209 -29.62 0.07 2.03
N TRP A 210 -28.95 0.99 1.33
CA TRP A 210 -28.30 2.15 1.94
C TRP A 210 -29.32 3.12 2.55
N GLU A 211 -30.42 3.41 1.85
CA GLU A 211 -31.50 4.27 2.35
C GLU A 211 -32.23 3.62 3.54
N VAL A 212 -32.45 2.30 3.51
CA VAL A 212 -32.96 1.53 4.66
C VAL A 212 -32.02 1.66 5.85
N LYS A 213 -30.70 1.53 5.67
CA LYS A 213 -29.70 1.77 6.73
C LYS A 213 -29.65 3.23 7.22
N CYS A 214 -29.88 4.19 6.34
CA CYS A 214 -29.96 5.62 6.71
C CYS A 214 -31.24 5.98 7.47
N SER A 215 -32.26 5.11 7.41
CA SER A 215 -33.56 5.23 8.09
C SER A 215 -33.65 4.37 9.35
N ASP A 216 -32.56 3.73 9.79
CA ASP A 216 -32.52 2.89 10.98
C ASP A 216 -32.39 3.73 12.26
N GLU A 217 -33.52 3.96 12.93
CA GLU A 217 -33.60 4.70 14.19
C GLU A 217 -33.43 3.81 15.45
N SER A 218 -32.75 2.66 15.34
CA SER A 218 -32.52 1.72 16.46
C SER A 218 -31.92 2.42 17.70
N GLU A 219 -32.71 2.46 18.79
CA GLU A 219 -32.39 3.17 20.03
C GLU A 219 -31.35 2.43 20.91
N ILE A 220 -30.40 3.18 21.46
CA ILE A 220 -29.34 2.66 22.34
C ILE A 220 -29.87 2.46 23.78
N LYS A 221 -30.11 1.20 24.13
CA LYS A 221 -30.68 0.79 25.42
C LYS A 221 -29.69 0.81 26.59
N LEU A 222 -29.79 1.84 27.45
CA LEU A 222 -28.91 2.04 28.61
C LEU A 222 -28.89 0.87 29.63
N ASN A 223 -29.96 0.08 29.71
CA ASN A 223 -30.04 -1.09 30.60
C ASN A 223 -29.19 -2.28 30.13
N GLU A 224 -28.88 -2.38 28.84
CA GLU A 224 -28.06 -3.44 28.24
C GLU A 224 -26.55 -3.11 28.35
N ILE A 225 -26.20 -1.84 28.60
CA ILE A 225 -24.81 -1.37 28.73
C ILE A 225 -24.21 -1.77 30.10
N PRO A 226 -22.92 -2.18 30.17
CA PRO A 226 -22.25 -2.48 31.45
C PRO A 226 -22.24 -1.28 32.42
N LEU A 227 -22.53 -1.54 33.70
CA LEU A 227 -22.68 -0.51 34.75
C LEU A 227 -21.54 0.53 34.76
N ALA A 228 -20.29 0.10 34.52
CA ALA A 228 -19.11 0.96 34.48
C ALA A 228 -19.20 2.08 33.43
N LYS A 229 -19.86 1.81 32.29
CA LYS A 229 -19.93 2.69 31.11
C LYS A 229 -21.22 3.52 31.02
N ARG A 230 -22.27 3.14 31.78
CA ARG A 230 -23.61 3.77 31.68
C ARG A 230 -23.62 5.27 31.89
N ALA A 231 -22.88 5.80 32.86
CA ALA A 231 -22.91 7.24 33.16
C ALA A 231 -22.28 8.09 32.04
N PHE A 232 -21.16 7.64 31.48
CA PHE A 232 -20.58 8.21 30.26
C PHE A 232 -21.57 8.17 29.08
N ILE A 233 -22.13 7.00 28.76
CA ILE A 233 -23.04 6.88 27.61
C ILE A 233 -24.32 7.70 27.81
N ALA A 234 -24.91 7.71 29.00
CA ALA A 234 -26.08 8.53 29.29
C ALA A 234 -25.81 10.03 29.11
N GLU A 235 -24.60 10.53 29.43
CA GLU A 235 -24.25 11.92 29.11
C GLU A 235 -24.15 12.15 27.59
N ILE A 236 -23.58 11.21 26.83
CA ILE A 236 -23.51 11.31 25.36
C ILE A 236 -24.91 11.32 24.72
N LEU A 237 -25.79 10.38 25.11
CA LEU A 237 -27.18 10.33 24.63
C LEU A 237 -28.01 11.54 25.09
N SER A 238 -27.61 12.27 26.13
CA SER A 238 -28.28 13.52 26.52
C SER A 238 -27.90 14.74 25.68
N LYS A 239 -26.86 14.62 24.83
CA LYS A 239 -26.31 15.69 23.99
C LYS A 239 -26.48 15.45 22.49
N ASN A 240 -26.61 14.18 22.10
CA ASN A 240 -26.75 13.70 20.73
C ASN A 240 -28.09 12.95 20.59
N GLU A 241 -28.41 12.48 19.39
CA GLU A 241 -29.56 11.60 19.16
C GLU A 241 -29.35 10.21 19.78
N SER A 242 -30.43 9.56 20.24
CA SER A 242 -30.38 8.27 20.96
C SER A 242 -30.14 7.04 20.07
N HIS A 243 -30.02 7.22 18.75
CA HIS A 243 -29.87 6.16 17.75
C HIS A 243 -28.43 6.05 17.23
N LEU A 244 -28.10 4.95 16.54
CA LEU A 244 -26.78 4.67 15.95
C LEU A 244 -26.22 5.84 15.10
N GLY A 245 -27.10 6.58 14.43
CA GLY A 245 -26.78 7.61 13.44
C GLY A 245 -26.79 7.03 12.02
N LYS A 246 -26.48 7.84 11.00
CA LYS A 246 -26.41 7.32 9.61
C LYS A 246 -25.12 6.53 9.37
N PRO A 247 -25.12 5.52 8.47
CA PRO A 247 -23.90 4.84 8.06
C PRO A 247 -22.88 5.81 7.47
N ILE A 248 -21.60 5.60 7.75
CA ILE A 248 -20.50 6.37 7.15
C ILE A 248 -20.00 5.65 5.89
N PRO A 249 -19.98 6.29 4.72
CA PRO A 249 -19.41 5.68 3.52
C PRO A 249 -17.88 5.60 3.61
N LEU A 250 -17.31 4.58 2.98
CA LEU A 250 -15.87 4.47 2.80
C LEU A 250 -15.37 5.63 1.94
N GLU A 251 -14.18 6.13 2.25
CA GLU A 251 -13.62 7.30 1.58
C GLU A 251 -13.43 7.05 0.07
N GLY A 252 -14.06 7.89 -0.76
CA GLY A 252 -14.10 7.72 -2.21
C GLY A 252 -15.31 6.91 -2.74
N THR A 253 -16.27 6.56 -1.88
CA THR A 253 -17.50 5.81 -2.25
C THR A 253 -18.76 6.53 -1.75
N GLU A 254 -19.94 6.10 -2.25
CA GLU A 254 -21.25 6.64 -1.82
C GLU A 254 -22.02 5.64 -0.93
N THR A 255 -22.06 4.36 -1.30
CA THR A 255 -22.89 3.33 -0.63
C THR A 255 -22.09 2.16 -0.01
N HIS A 256 -20.77 2.27 0.09
CA HIS A 256 -19.96 1.23 0.75
C HIS A 256 -19.80 1.54 2.24
N LEU A 257 -20.34 0.71 3.13
CA LEU A 257 -20.31 0.98 4.58
C LEU A 257 -18.88 0.86 5.12
N ARG A 258 -18.30 1.97 5.60
CA ARG A 258 -16.95 1.99 6.16
C ARG A 258 -16.86 1.00 7.32
N THR A 259 -16.06 -0.03 7.10
CA THR A 259 -15.93 -1.18 7.98
C THR A 259 -14.47 -1.33 8.37
N ILE A 260 -14.22 -1.45 9.66
CA ILE A 260 -12.91 -1.82 10.20
C ILE A 260 -13.04 -3.22 10.78
N ILE A 261 -12.21 -4.15 10.34
CA ILE A 261 -11.98 -5.40 11.07
C ILE A 261 -10.60 -5.36 11.72
N ALA A 262 -10.45 -6.01 12.86
CA ALA A 262 -9.19 -6.07 13.60
C ALA A 262 -8.99 -7.44 14.24
N GLY A 263 -7.77 -7.78 14.63
CA GLY A 263 -7.52 -9.04 15.32
C GLY A 263 -6.13 -9.18 15.92
N GLU A 264 -5.99 -10.21 16.74
CA GLU A 264 -4.72 -10.74 17.22
C GLU A 264 -4.47 -12.12 16.58
N PHE A 265 -3.25 -12.33 16.11
CA PHE A 265 -2.79 -13.58 15.51
C PHE A 265 -1.49 -14.04 16.20
N ASP A 266 -1.44 -15.27 16.69
CA ASP A 266 -0.20 -15.86 17.22
C ASP A 266 0.58 -16.51 16.08
N ILE A 267 1.76 -15.94 15.78
CA ILE A 267 2.64 -16.40 14.68
C ILE A 267 3.12 -17.84 14.89
N ARG A 268 3.38 -18.25 16.15
CA ARG A 268 3.94 -19.58 16.43
C ARG A 268 2.89 -20.68 16.38
N GLU A 269 1.70 -20.34 16.84
CA GLU A 269 0.56 -21.25 16.89
C GLU A 269 -0.26 -21.24 15.58
N ASN A 270 0.09 -20.35 14.65
CA ASN A 270 -0.57 -20.16 13.35
C ASN A 270 -2.10 -20.02 13.45
N LYS A 271 -2.56 -19.19 14.39
CA LYS A 271 -4.00 -19.04 14.69
C LYS A 271 -4.37 -17.63 15.14
N HIS A 272 -5.59 -17.21 14.79
CA HIS A 272 -6.24 -16.07 15.42
C HIS A 272 -6.53 -16.35 16.89
N LEU A 273 -6.20 -15.40 17.77
CA LEU A 273 -6.56 -15.42 19.18
C LEU A 273 -7.85 -14.64 19.46
N SER A 274 -8.08 -13.57 18.68
CA SER A 274 -9.31 -12.78 18.72
C SER A 274 -9.47 -11.97 17.43
N ARG A 275 -10.71 -11.63 17.10
CA ARG A 275 -11.14 -10.87 15.93
C ARG A 275 -12.29 -9.93 16.30
N CYS A 276 -12.35 -8.78 15.64
CA CYS A 276 -13.37 -7.75 15.79
C CYS A 276 -13.84 -7.32 14.41
N TYR A 277 -15.11 -6.96 14.30
CA TYR A 277 -15.68 -6.20 13.19
C TYR A 277 -16.37 -4.96 13.78
N LEU A 278 -16.18 -3.82 13.13
CA LEU A 278 -16.69 -2.51 13.51
C LEU A 278 -17.22 -1.81 12.26
N ALA A 279 -18.54 -1.77 12.09
CA ALA A 279 -19.18 -0.93 11.07
C ALA A 279 -19.36 0.49 11.63
N GLU A 280 -18.96 1.51 10.86
CA GLU A 280 -18.94 2.89 11.33
C GLU A 280 -20.21 3.65 10.95
N TYR A 281 -20.81 4.27 11.97
CA TYR A 281 -21.98 5.14 11.89
C TYR A 281 -21.63 6.49 12.53
N GLN A 282 -22.39 7.55 12.21
CA GLN A 282 -22.07 8.93 12.61
C GLN A 282 -21.76 9.12 14.10
N ASN A 283 -22.48 8.41 14.97
CA ASN A 283 -22.38 8.56 16.43
C ASN A 283 -21.87 7.28 17.13
N SER A 284 -21.60 6.20 16.39
CA SER A 284 -21.37 4.87 16.97
C SER A 284 -20.59 3.93 16.07
N PHE A 285 -20.11 2.83 16.63
CA PHE A 285 -19.71 1.66 15.88
C PHE A 285 -20.64 0.51 16.25
N ASP A 286 -21.17 -0.18 15.23
CA ASP A 286 -21.80 -1.49 15.41
C ASP A 286 -20.69 -2.55 15.45
N VAL A 287 -20.53 -3.17 16.63
CA VAL A 287 -19.35 -4.00 16.95
C VAL A 287 -19.75 -5.44 17.25
N ILE A 288 -19.03 -6.38 16.63
CA ILE A 288 -18.99 -7.80 17.03
C ILE A 288 -17.55 -8.24 17.25
N CYS A 289 -17.36 -9.20 18.15
CA CYS A 289 -16.05 -9.72 18.52
C CYS A 289 -16.15 -11.16 19.00
N ASP A 290 -15.10 -11.96 18.81
CA ASP A 290 -14.96 -13.29 19.41
C ASP A 290 -13.99 -13.31 20.61
N ASP A 291 -13.65 -12.14 21.17
CA ASP A 291 -12.81 -11.97 22.37
C ASP A 291 -13.42 -12.66 23.61
N PRO A 292 -12.77 -13.70 24.17
CA PRO A 292 -13.25 -14.40 25.36
C PRO A 292 -13.50 -13.48 26.57
N GLU A 293 -12.69 -12.41 26.75
CA GLU A 293 -12.82 -11.47 27.88
C GLU A 293 -14.18 -10.76 27.88
N VAL A 294 -14.79 -10.56 26.70
CA VAL A 294 -16.11 -9.93 26.58
C VAL A 294 -17.20 -10.88 27.10
N PHE A 295 -17.13 -12.17 26.74
CA PHE A 295 -18.14 -13.17 27.12
C PHE A 295 -18.03 -13.65 28.56
N GLU A 296 -16.86 -13.57 29.20
CA GLU A 296 -16.69 -13.86 30.64
C GLU A 296 -17.58 -12.96 31.51
N THR A 297 -17.92 -11.76 31.03
CA THR A 297 -18.82 -10.84 31.73
C THR A 297 -20.31 -11.22 31.65
N ILE A 298 -20.69 -12.17 30.78
CA ILE A 298 -22.09 -12.55 30.54
C ILE A 298 -22.44 -13.79 31.36
N SER A 299 -23.11 -13.57 32.50
CA SER A 299 -23.40 -14.64 33.48
C SER A 299 -24.55 -15.59 33.09
N ASN A 300 -25.40 -15.22 32.12
CA ASN A 300 -26.53 -16.02 31.69
C ASN A 300 -26.16 -16.87 30.46
N ALA A 301 -26.22 -18.20 30.60
CA ALA A 301 -25.84 -19.15 29.55
C ALA A 301 -26.68 -19.00 28.26
N ASN A 302 -28.01 -18.97 28.35
CA ASN A 302 -28.89 -18.85 27.19
C ASN A 302 -28.69 -17.50 26.48
N THR A 303 -28.49 -16.40 27.24
CA THR A 303 -28.19 -15.09 26.65
C THR A 303 -26.85 -15.13 25.91
N ARG A 304 -25.83 -15.76 26.50
CA ARG A 304 -24.51 -15.93 25.87
C ARG A 304 -24.58 -16.77 24.59
N GLU A 305 -25.31 -17.88 24.60
CA GLU A 305 -25.48 -18.76 23.43
C GLU A 305 -26.19 -18.05 22.28
N ASN A 306 -27.28 -17.32 22.55
CA ASN A 306 -27.97 -16.50 21.55
C ASN A 306 -27.05 -15.44 20.94
N ILE A 307 -26.26 -14.73 21.76
CA ILE A 307 -25.30 -13.72 21.28
C ILE A 307 -24.22 -14.36 20.41
N LEU A 308 -23.68 -15.52 20.82
CA LEU A 308 -22.68 -16.26 20.05
C LEU A 308 -23.23 -16.70 18.68
N SER A 309 -24.49 -17.15 18.62
CA SER A 309 -25.14 -17.52 17.35
C SER A 309 -25.27 -16.32 16.40
N ILE A 310 -25.74 -15.17 16.90
CA ILE A 310 -25.86 -13.92 16.12
C ILE A 310 -24.49 -13.43 15.65
N MET A 311 -23.47 -13.49 16.52
CA MET A 311 -22.11 -13.09 16.15
C MET A 311 -21.51 -14.02 15.11
N ALA A 312 -21.69 -15.34 15.22
CA ALA A 312 -21.22 -16.31 14.23
C ALA A 312 -21.84 -16.06 12.85
N GLU A 313 -23.15 -15.76 12.77
CA GLU A 313 -23.81 -15.39 11.53
C GLU A 313 -23.19 -14.13 10.90
N ARG A 314 -22.99 -13.07 11.70
CA ARG A 314 -22.41 -11.82 11.21
C ARG A 314 -20.92 -11.95 10.83
N PHE A 315 -20.15 -12.79 11.52
CA PHE A 315 -18.78 -13.15 11.12
C PHE A 315 -18.77 -13.89 9.78
N ASN A 316 -19.73 -14.79 9.52
CA ASN A 316 -19.82 -15.49 8.23
C ASN A 316 -20.12 -14.53 7.07
N ARG A 317 -21.06 -13.58 7.25
CA ARG A 317 -21.37 -12.55 6.24
C ARG A 317 -20.14 -11.71 5.86
N SER A 318 -19.30 -11.39 6.85
CA SER A 318 -18.08 -10.58 6.71
C SER A 318 -16.79 -11.38 6.52
N ALA A 319 -16.87 -12.71 6.34
CA ALA A 319 -15.72 -13.62 6.29
C ALA A 319 -14.69 -13.24 5.21
N VAL A 320 -15.15 -12.68 4.07
CA VAL A 320 -14.28 -12.18 3.00
C VAL A 320 -13.26 -11.17 3.51
N LEU A 321 -13.65 -10.22 4.37
CA LEU A 321 -12.73 -9.24 4.92
C LEU A 321 -11.64 -9.92 5.77
N PHE A 322 -11.99 -10.95 6.55
CA PHE A 322 -11.03 -11.70 7.35
C PHE A 322 -10.06 -12.51 6.48
N SER A 323 -10.54 -13.20 5.45
CA SER A 323 -9.67 -13.89 4.49
C SER A 323 -8.77 -12.92 3.70
N LEU A 324 -9.26 -11.73 3.37
CA LEU A 324 -8.43 -10.66 2.79
C LEU A 324 -7.37 -10.19 3.77
N ALA A 325 -7.70 -10.00 5.06
CA ALA A 325 -6.72 -9.62 6.08
C ALA A 325 -5.63 -10.68 6.28
N GLU A 326 -5.98 -11.97 6.27
CA GLU A 326 -5.02 -13.08 6.25
C GLU A 326 -4.11 -13.02 5.01
N GLY A 327 -4.68 -12.81 3.82
CA GLY A 327 -3.92 -12.60 2.58
C GLY A 327 -3.00 -11.37 2.63
N LEU A 328 -3.41 -10.30 3.30
CA LEU A 328 -2.65 -9.05 3.46
C LEU A 328 -1.49 -9.16 4.47
N LEU A 329 -1.38 -10.25 5.23
CA LEU A 329 -0.19 -10.55 6.04
C LEU A 329 1.09 -10.69 5.19
N GLN A 330 0.97 -10.97 3.88
CA GLN A 330 2.13 -11.05 2.97
C GLN A 330 2.65 -9.68 2.50
N LEU A 331 1.96 -8.56 2.81
CA LEU A 331 2.37 -7.22 2.38
C LEU A 331 3.85 -6.88 2.67
N PRO A 332 4.41 -7.14 3.87
CA PRO A 332 5.83 -6.89 4.14
C PRO A 332 6.77 -7.65 3.20
N ARG A 333 6.44 -8.90 2.84
CA ARG A 333 7.19 -9.69 1.86
C ARG A 333 7.07 -9.09 0.46
N TYR A 334 5.86 -8.78 0.00
CA TYR A 334 5.64 -8.12 -1.29
C TYR A 334 6.39 -6.79 -1.43
N PHE A 335 6.46 -5.98 -0.37
CA PHE A 335 7.26 -4.75 -0.36
C PHE A 335 8.77 -5.01 -0.50
N ASN A 336 9.26 -6.15 0.03
CA ASN A 336 10.64 -6.61 -0.09
C ASN A 336 10.98 -7.30 -1.42
N THR A 337 10.00 -7.91 -2.10
CA THR A 337 10.17 -8.61 -3.38
C THR A 337 10.75 -7.70 -4.48
N ARG A 338 11.76 -8.18 -5.19
CA ARG A 338 12.34 -7.60 -6.41
C ARG A 338 12.48 -8.65 -7.49
N LEU A 339 12.31 -8.23 -8.74
CA LEU A 339 12.67 -9.03 -9.92
C LEU A 339 14.09 -8.66 -10.38
N ALA A 340 15.00 -9.63 -10.37
CA ALA A 340 16.35 -9.42 -10.88
C ALA A 340 16.39 -9.46 -12.41
N ILE A 341 17.16 -8.55 -13.01
CA ILE A 341 17.60 -8.63 -14.40
C ILE A 341 19.12 -8.73 -14.48
N ASN A 342 19.62 -9.58 -15.39
CA ASN A 342 21.05 -9.76 -15.62
C ASN A 342 21.65 -8.47 -16.24
N LYS A 343 22.75 -7.98 -15.65
CA LYS A 343 23.48 -6.79 -16.13
C LYS A 343 23.89 -6.88 -17.61
N GLU A 344 24.26 -8.05 -18.11
CA GLU A 344 24.63 -8.25 -19.51
C GLU A 344 23.47 -7.95 -20.47
N ALA A 345 22.27 -8.44 -20.19
CA ALA A 345 21.08 -8.15 -21.00
C ALA A 345 20.76 -6.64 -21.02
N THR A 346 20.88 -5.96 -19.87
CA THR A 346 20.70 -4.49 -19.81
C THR A 346 21.78 -3.72 -20.58
N ASN A 347 23.01 -4.21 -20.59
CA ASN A 347 24.11 -3.59 -21.35
C ASN A 347 23.95 -3.84 -22.86
N LYS A 348 23.65 -5.06 -23.29
CA LYS A 348 23.45 -5.45 -24.70
C LYS A 348 22.29 -4.69 -25.34
N SER A 349 21.20 -4.48 -24.60
CA SER A 349 20.01 -3.76 -25.07
C SER A 349 20.14 -2.23 -25.12
N ASN A 350 21.28 -1.64 -24.70
CA ASN A 350 21.51 -0.19 -24.64
C ASN A 350 20.47 0.61 -23.80
N ARG A 351 19.75 -0.05 -22.89
CA ARG A 351 18.70 0.55 -22.05
C ARG A 351 19.15 0.66 -20.60
N ARG A 352 18.85 1.78 -19.93
CA ARG A 352 19.22 2.02 -18.52
C ARG A 352 18.04 1.81 -17.57
N VAL A 353 18.24 1.00 -16.53
CA VAL A 353 17.32 0.93 -15.38
C VAL A 353 17.39 2.24 -14.59
N THR A 354 16.24 2.90 -14.40
CA THR A 354 16.13 4.17 -13.67
C THR A 354 16.27 3.94 -12.16
N LYS A 355 17.33 4.51 -11.56
CA LYS A 355 17.78 4.11 -10.21
C LYS A 355 17.07 4.77 -9.03
N LYS A 356 16.32 5.86 -9.22
CA LYS A 356 15.57 6.55 -8.16
C LYS A 356 14.30 7.19 -8.72
N LYS A 357 13.17 7.02 -8.02
CA LYS A 357 11.92 7.79 -8.16
C LYS A 357 11.50 8.24 -6.75
N GLY A 358 10.88 9.40 -6.63
CA GLY A 358 10.46 9.99 -5.36
C GLY A 358 10.32 11.51 -5.46
N GLY A 359 9.84 12.17 -4.40
CA GLY A 359 9.60 13.61 -4.38
C GLY A 359 9.05 14.12 -3.05
N LYS A 360 8.63 15.40 -3.01
CA LYS A 360 7.91 15.98 -1.87
C LYS A 360 6.47 16.27 -2.29
N GLY A 361 5.49 15.72 -1.57
CA GLY A 361 4.08 16.05 -1.72
C GLY A 361 3.54 16.83 -0.52
N LEU A 362 2.21 16.87 -0.38
CA LEU A 362 1.54 17.61 0.69
C LEU A 362 1.69 16.94 2.06
N SER A 363 1.42 15.64 2.15
CA SER A 363 1.50 14.88 3.42
C SER A 363 2.91 14.46 3.81
N GLY A 364 3.88 14.50 2.90
CA GLY A 364 5.16 13.81 3.12
C GLY A 364 6.16 13.85 1.98
N TYR A 365 7.33 13.25 2.22
CA TYR A 365 8.29 12.86 1.20
C TYR A 365 7.96 11.45 0.68
N TYR A 366 7.85 11.29 -0.63
CA TYR A 366 7.57 10.01 -1.27
C TYR A 366 8.87 9.35 -1.71
N THR A 367 9.07 8.10 -1.28
CA THR A 367 10.19 7.24 -1.71
C THR A 367 9.62 6.05 -2.47
N VAL A 368 10.04 5.84 -3.72
CA VAL A 368 9.59 4.69 -4.49
C VAL A 368 10.49 3.48 -4.21
N ILE A 369 9.85 2.40 -3.77
CA ILE A 369 10.37 1.05 -3.60
C ILE A 369 10.31 0.36 -4.97
N PRO A 370 11.45 0.24 -5.71
CA PRO A 370 11.44 -0.23 -7.09
C PRO A 370 11.01 -1.70 -7.18
N ALA A 371 10.51 -2.15 -8.33
CA ALA A 371 10.25 -3.57 -8.59
C ALA A 371 11.42 -4.31 -9.24
N LEU A 372 12.38 -3.58 -9.82
CA LEU A 372 13.52 -4.11 -10.58
C LEU A 372 14.86 -3.87 -9.88
N GLU A 373 15.74 -4.86 -9.95
CA GLU A 373 17.15 -4.74 -9.55
C GLU A 373 18.10 -5.36 -10.59
N THR A 374 19.28 -4.76 -10.77
CA THR A 374 20.30 -5.24 -11.71
C THR A 374 21.37 -6.07 -11.00
N ASN A 375 21.34 -7.39 -11.15
CA ASN A 375 22.32 -8.29 -10.51
C ASN A 375 23.37 -8.82 -11.49
N SER A 376 24.59 -9.02 -10.96
CA SER A 376 25.77 -9.47 -11.73
C SER A 376 25.92 -10.99 -11.81
N SER A 377 25.14 -11.75 -11.06
CA SER A 377 25.33 -13.19 -10.81
C SER A 377 24.11 -14.06 -11.11
N ALA A 378 23.01 -13.48 -11.63
CA ALA A 378 21.80 -14.23 -11.95
C ALA A 378 21.91 -14.92 -13.34
N PRO A 379 21.46 -16.18 -13.49
CA PRO A 379 21.49 -16.89 -14.76
C PRO A 379 20.65 -16.17 -15.83
N THR A 380 21.00 -16.38 -17.09
CA THR A 380 20.71 -15.46 -18.20
C THR A 380 19.25 -15.40 -18.67
N SER A 381 18.36 -16.24 -18.14
CA SER A 381 17.01 -16.44 -18.69
C SER A 381 15.87 -16.60 -17.66
N THR A 382 16.14 -16.50 -16.35
CA THR A 382 15.12 -16.76 -15.32
C THR A 382 14.89 -15.53 -14.45
N ILE A 383 13.64 -15.06 -14.40
CA ILE A 383 13.21 -14.04 -13.42
C ILE A 383 13.51 -14.62 -12.04
N THR A 384 14.49 -14.04 -11.34
CA THR A 384 14.90 -14.50 -10.02
C THR A 384 14.41 -13.49 -9.01
N MET A 385 13.60 -13.95 -8.04
CA MET A 385 13.21 -13.11 -6.92
C MET A 385 14.41 -12.81 -6.02
N VAL A 386 14.54 -11.55 -5.62
CA VAL A 386 15.59 -11.10 -4.69
C VAL A 386 14.93 -10.32 -3.56
N ASN A 387 15.27 -10.68 -2.33
CA ASN A 387 14.85 -9.93 -1.15
C ASN A 387 15.70 -8.68 -1.00
N LEU A 388 15.07 -7.53 -0.73
CA LEU A 388 15.78 -6.37 -0.18
C LEU A 388 16.56 -6.77 1.09
N PRO A 389 17.86 -6.47 1.21
CA PRO A 389 18.60 -6.65 2.45
C PRO A 389 18.30 -5.55 3.51
N GLN A 390 17.24 -4.75 3.34
CA GLN A 390 16.91 -3.64 4.26
C GLN A 390 15.40 -3.42 4.43
N TYR A 391 14.79 -4.21 5.33
CA TYR A 391 13.88 -3.68 6.37
C TYR A 391 14.56 -3.64 7.75
N GLU A 392 15.84 -4.03 7.85
CA GLU A 392 16.72 -3.61 8.94
C GLU A 392 16.97 -2.10 8.86
N ILE A 393 16.00 -1.33 9.33
CA ILE A 393 16.27 0.03 9.75
C ILE A 393 17.03 -0.07 11.08
N GLU A 394 18.32 0.28 11.08
CA GLU A 394 19.05 0.57 12.34
C GLU A 394 18.49 1.85 13.00
N THR A 395 17.31 1.72 13.61
CA THR A 395 16.73 2.67 14.57
C THR A 395 16.71 2.10 15.98
N GLU A 396 16.74 0.77 16.13
CA GLU A 396 16.94 0.16 17.44
C GLU A 396 18.40 0.31 17.87
N GLY A 397 18.59 0.60 19.16
CA GLY A 397 19.90 0.65 19.78
C GLY A 397 20.55 -0.73 19.90
N HIS A 398 21.78 -0.75 20.38
CA HIS A 398 22.46 -2.01 20.70
C HIS A 398 22.54 -2.21 22.21
N TRP A 399 22.58 -3.48 22.64
CA TRP A 399 22.87 -3.82 24.02
C TRP A 399 24.37 -3.68 24.30
N ARG A 400 24.74 -2.69 25.12
CA ARG A 400 26.08 -2.61 25.68
C ARG A 400 26.15 -3.45 26.95
N LYS A 401 27.00 -4.47 26.97
CA LYS A 401 27.32 -5.22 28.19
C LYS A 401 27.91 -4.27 29.24
N LEU A 402 27.51 -4.44 30.49
CA LEU A 402 28.12 -3.80 31.65
C LEU A 402 28.99 -4.84 32.37
N THR A 403 29.96 -4.39 33.15
CA THR A 403 30.79 -5.28 33.98
C THR A 403 30.02 -5.77 35.20
N ASP A 404 30.57 -6.80 35.85
CA ASP A 404 29.98 -7.64 36.91
C ASP A 404 28.89 -6.97 37.78
N ASN A 405 27.70 -7.58 37.78
CA ASN A 405 26.52 -7.23 38.58
C ASN A 405 25.98 -5.78 38.48
N GLN A 406 26.45 -4.96 37.54
CA GLN A 406 25.87 -3.63 37.34
C GLN A 406 24.45 -3.71 36.75
N LEU A 407 23.51 -2.93 37.30
CA LEU A 407 22.19 -2.71 36.74
C LEU A 407 22.27 -1.67 35.62
N GLY A 408 21.95 -2.07 34.39
CA GLY A 408 21.67 -1.19 33.27
C GLY A 408 20.17 -0.99 33.07
N VAL A 409 19.80 -0.31 31.99
CA VAL A 409 18.40 0.05 31.69
C VAL A 409 18.01 -0.49 30.31
N ASP A 410 16.80 -1.03 30.14
CA ASP A 410 16.26 -1.48 28.85
C ASP A 410 15.68 -0.33 28.00
N ARG A 411 15.18 -0.65 26.80
CA ARG A 411 14.58 0.34 25.88
C ARG A 411 13.31 1.02 26.41
N HIS A 412 12.75 0.55 27.52
CA HIS A 412 11.53 1.06 28.14
C HIS A 412 11.76 1.59 29.58
N GLY A 413 13.02 1.75 30.03
CA GLY A 413 13.34 2.28 31.35
C GLY A 413 13.44 1.24 32.49
N ASN A 414 13.28 -0.06 32.21
CA ASN A 414 13.35 -1.10 33.25
C ASN A 414 14.81 -1.45 33.59
N SER A 415 15.08 -1.75 34.86
CA SER A 415 16.42 -2.17 35.30
C SER A 415 16.74 -3.62 34.89
N VAL A 416 17.93 -3.86 34.31
CA VAL A 416 18.38 -5.17 33.80
C VAL A 416 19.83 -5.41 34.23
N LEU A 417 20.13 -6.60 34.78
CA LEU A 417 21.48 -6.96 35.23
C LEU A 417 22.44 -7.19 34.05
N GLY A 418 23.66 -6.66 34.15
CA GLY A 418 24.80 -6.97 33.26
C GLY A 418 24.76 -6.35 31.86
N ARG A 419 23.74 -5.55 31.53
CA ARG A 419 23.62 -4.88 30.21
C ARG A 419 22.72 -3.66 30.27
N THR A 420 23.02 -2.67 29.43
CA THR A 420 22.17 -1.49 29.21
C THR A 420 21.89 -1.34 27.71
N TRP A 421 20.67 -0.92 27.39
CA TRP A 421 20.31 -0.47 26.06
C TRP A 421 21.03 0.85 25.78
N VAL A 422 21.71 0.92 24.63
CA VAL A 422 22.30 2.15 24.11
C VAL A 422 21.57 2.45 22.82
N ALA A 423 20.60 3.37 22.88
CA ALA A 423 19.95 3.90 21.70
C ALA A 423 21.02 4.31 20.68
N SER A 424 20.93 3.80 19.46
CA SER A 424 21.92 4.09 18.42
C SER A 424 21.85 5.58 18.15
N SER A 425 22.98 6.28 18.35
CA SER A 425 23.06 7.71 18.08
C SER A 425 23.23 7.94 16.57
N SER A 426 22.25 7.46 15.80
CA SER A 426 21.87 8.10 14.54
C SER A 426 21.73 9.59 14.85
N LYS A 427 22.52 10.43 14.16
CA LYS A 427 22.46 11.90 14.31
C LYS A 427 21.19 12.46 13.67
N TRP A 428 20.05 12.03 14.19
CA TRP A 428 18.71 12.51 13.92
C TRP A 428 18.04 12.80 15.27
N LYS A 429 18.51 13.89 15.91
CA LYS A 429 17.57 14.72 16.66
C LYS A 429 16.45 15.12 15.68
N PRO A 430 15.17 15.09 16.04
CA PRO A 430 14.14 15.65 15.19
C PRO A 430 14.39 17.15 15.00
N ILE A 431 14.75 17.56 13.77
CA ILE A 431 14.92 18.97 13.41
C ILE A 431 13.55 19.52 13.01
N GLY A 432 12.70 19.72 14.02
CA GLY A 432 11.36 20.28 13.83
C GLY A 432 10.43 19.38 12.99
N PRO A 433 9.41 19.96 12.32
CA PRO A 433 8.43 19.22 11.53
C PRO A 433 9.01 18.80 10.18
N THR A 434 9.88 17.79 10.18
CA THR A 434 10.27 17.08 8.96
C THR A 434 9.09 16.26 8.46
N ALA A 435 8.66 16.49 7.22
CA ALA A 435 7.50 15.81 6.64
C ALA A 435 7.69 14.28 6.61
N THR A 436 6.62 13.53 6.89
CA THR A 436 6.62 12.06 6.99
C THR A 436 7.11 11.40 5.70
N THR A 437 7.91 10.32 5.80
CA THR A 437 8.26 9.54 4.60
C THR A 437 7.17 8.52 4.29
N ILE A 438 6.74 8.49 3.03
CA ILE A 438 5.70 7.62 2.48
C ILE A 438 6.37 6.72 1.43
N PHE A 439 6.20 5.41 1.56
CA PHE A 439 6.84 4.41 0.73
C PHE A 439 5.88 3.88 -0.34
N LEU A 440 6.13 4.18 -1.61
CA LEU A 440 5.30 3.72 -2.73
C LEU A 440 5.95 2.53 -3.43
N LYS A 441 5.25 1.40 -3.56
CA LYS A 441 5.72 0.25 -4.34
C LYS A 441 5.55 0.51 -5.86
N ASP A 442 6.61 0.28 -6.65
CA ASP A 442 6.54 0.19 -8.13
C ASP A 442 5.99 -1.20 -8.50
N SER A 443 5.13 -1.29 -9.53
CA SER A 443 4.43 -2.54 -9.91
C SER A 443 5.36 -3.66 -10.38
N LEU A 444 5.12 -4.88 -9.88
CA LEU A 444 5.75 -6.12 -10.32
C LEU A 444 5.31 -6.53 -11.73
N GLY A 445 4.03 -6.41 -12.09
CA GLY A 445 3.54 -6.68 -13.45
C GLY A 445 4.21 -5.77 -14.49
N ALA A 446 4.28 -4.46 -14.20
CA ALA A 446 4.99 -3.48 -15.01
C ALA A 446 6.53 -3.68 -15.01
N ALA A 447 7.08 -4.47 -14.09
CA ALA A 447 8.47 -4.89 -14.08
C ALA A 447 8.70 -6.15 -14.95
N LYS A 448 7.83 -7.16 -14.87
CA LYS A 448 7.83 -8.34 -15.76
C LYS A 448 7.80 -7.92 -17.22
N LEU A 449 6.87 -7.02 -17.59
CA LEU A 449 6.76 -6.46 -18.95
C LEU A 449 8.03 -5.74 -19.41
N LYS A 450 8.70 -5.00 -18.51
CA LYS A 450 10.00 -4.38 -18.84
C LYS A 450 11.06 -5.45 -19.10
N ILE A 451 11.19 -6.46 -18.24
CA ILE A 451 12.19 -7.54 -18.39
C ILE A 451 12.03 -8.24 -19.74
N ALA A 452 10.81 -8.60 -20.14
CA ALA A 452 10.55 -9.18 -21.45
C ALA A 452 11.08 -8.29 -22.59
N GLN A 453 10.80 -6.98 -22.56
CA GLN A 453 11.32 -6.04 -23.57
C GLN A 453 12.85 -5.87 -23.53
N TYR A 454 13.51 -6.06 -22.38
CA TYR A 454 14.98 -6.06 -22.29
C TYR A 454 15.58 -7.32 -22.91
N LEU A 455 14.96 -8.49 -22.66
CA LEU A 455 15.38 -9.78 -23.21
C LEU A 455 15.19 -9.80 -24.73
N GLU A 456 13.99 -9.48 -25.24
CA GLU A 456 13.74 -9.35 -26.69
C GLU A 456 14.72 -8.38 -27.38
N ALA A 457 15.08 -7.28 -26.73
CA ALA A 457 16.05 -6.33 -27.27
C ALA A 457 17.49 -6.87 -27.25
N SER A 458 17.84 -7.71 -26.28
CA SER A 458 19.12 -8.41 -26.22
C SER A 458 19.19 -9.50 -27.30
N ASP A 459 18.14 -10.31 -27.43
CA ASP A 459 18.07 -11.42 -28.37
C ASP A 459 18.13 -10.93 -29.82
N ARG A 460 17.41 -9.85 -30.16
CA ARG A 460 17.51 -9.20 -31.49
C ARG A 460 18.92 -8.68 -31.80
N VAL A 461 19.70 -8.28 -30.79
CA VAL A 461 21.10 -7.87 -30.95
C VAL A 461 22.00 -9.09 -31.14
N GLU A 462 21.75 -10.20 -30.43
CA GLU A 462 22.48 -11.45 -30.60
C GLU A 462 22.17 -12.15 -31.92
N GLU A 463 20.91 -12.22 -32.34
CA GLU A 463 20.48 -12.73 -33.65
C GLU A 463 21.14 -11.95 -34.79
N LYS A 464 21.18 -10.61 -34.70
CA LYS A 464 21.88 -9.78 -35.67
C LYS A 464 23.40 -10.08 -35.69
N ALA A 465 24.03 -10.16 -34.52
CA ALA A 465 25.46 -10.49 -34.41
C ALA A 465 25.80 -11.95 -34.80
N ARG A 466 24.81 -12.85 -34.80
CA ARG A 466 24.93 -14.26 -35.20
C ARG A 466 24.66 -14.46 -36.70
N ALA A 467 23.71 -13.72 -37.27
CA ALA A 467 23.48 -13.64 -38.71
C ALA A 467 24.68 -13.03 -39.45
N GLU A 468 25.38 -12.05 -38.85
CA GLU A 468 26.63 -11.48 -39.37
C GLU A 468 27.84 -12.45 -39.27
N ARG A 469 27.66 -13.71 -38.86
CA ARG A 469 28.74 -14.70 -38.64
C ARG A 469 28.58 -16.04 -39.38
N ALA A 470 27.67 -16.16 -40.33
CA ALA A 470 27.40 -17.42 -41.05
C ALA A 470 27.48 -17.30 -42.58
N GLU A 471 28.71 -17.44 -43.11
CA GLU A 471 29.04 -17.90 -44.48
C GLU A 471 28.65 -16.96 -45.68
N PRO A 472 29.24 -17.16 -46.89
CA PRO A 472 29.66 -16.03 -47.73
C PRO A 472 28.72 -15.57 -48.86
N GLN A 473 29.15 -14.46 -49.44
CA GLN A 473 28.49 -13.51 -50.34
C GLN A 473 27.98 -14.08 -51.69
N SER A 474 26.74 -13.71 -52.01
CA SER A 474 26.19 -13.70 -53.38
C SER A 474 25.47 -12.36 -53.58
N ASP A 475 26.16 -11.41 -54.22
CA ASP A 475 25.68 -10.02 -54.39
C ASP A 475 24.56 -9.94 -55.45
N MET A 476 23.32 -10.20 -55.04
CA MET A 476 22.11 -9.82 -55.78
C MET A 476 21.04 -9.34 -54.79
N GLY A 477 20.55 -8.12 -54.93
CA GLY A 477 19.46 -7.56 -54.13
C GLY A 477 18.30 -7.05 -54.97
N GLU A 478 17.20 -6.69 -54.32
CA GLU A 478 16.02 -6.09 -54.94
C GLU A 478 15.87 -4.62 -54.55
N LEU A 479 15.86 -3.73 -55.54
CA LEU A 479 15.34 -2.37 -55.39
C LEU A 479 13.82 -2.45 -55.57
N TYR A 480 13.03 -1.82 -54.70
CA TYR A 480 11.58 -1.80 -54.76
C TYR A 480 10.98 -0.39 -54.74
N VAL A 481 9.78 -0.29 -55.28
CA VAL A 481 8.86 0.83 -55.09
C VAL A 481 7.59 0.27 -54.43
N MET A 482 7.20 0.81 -53.28
CA MET A 482 6.01 0.39 -52.53
C MET A 482 5.16 1.60 -52.09
N ARG A 483 3.85 1.39 -51.86
CA ARG A 483 2.95 2.43 -51.33
C ARG A 483 2.03 1.87 -50.24
N CYS A 484 1.60 2.74 -49.33
CA CYS A 484 0.54 2.46 -48.37
C CYS A 484 -0.77 3.03 -48.94
N PRO A 485 -1.86 2.25 -49.09
CA PRO A 485 -3.13 2.74 -49.65
C PRO A 485 -3.79 3.89 -48.87
N ALA A 486 -3.45 4.09 -47.59
CA ALA A 486 -3.95 5.19 -46.78
C ALA A 486 -3.15 6.51 -46.94
N MET A 487 -2.04 6.50 -47.69
CA MET A 487 -1.31 7.72 -48.04
C MET A 487 -1.95 8.39 -49.26
N LYS A 488 -1.71 9.70 -49.44
CA LYS A 488 -2.16 10.42 -50.64
C LYS A 488 -1.66 9.72 -51.91
N GLU A 489 -2.47 9.74 -52.94
CA GLU A 489 -2.06 9.26 -54.26
C GLU A 489 -0.75 9.94 -54.69
N GLN A 490 0.11 9.18 -55.36
CA GLN A 490 1.46 9.60 -55.78
C GLN A 490 2.52 9.72 -54.67
N ILE A 491 2.26 9.23 -53.44
CA ILE A 491 3.33 9.03 -52.43
C ILE A 491 3.84 7.59 -52.48
N PHE A 492 5.14 7.44 -52.73
CA PHE A 492 5.83 6.16 -52.81
C PHE A 492 7.04 6.11 -51.88
N LYS A 493 7.31 4.93 -51.34
CA LYS A 493 8.59 4.59 -50.70
C LYS A 493 9.46 3.83 -51.70
N VAL A 494 10.67 4.33 -51.92
CA VAL A 494 11.70 3.64 -52.72
C VAL A 494 12.79 3.19 -51.78
N GLY A 495 13.21 1.94 -51.88
CA GLY A 495 14.38 1.44 -51.15
C GLY A 495 14.82 0.07 -51.61
N PHE A 496 15.86 -0.49 -51.00
CA PHE A 496 16.34 -1.84 -51.32
C PHE A 496 16.18 -2.86 -50.19
N THR A 497 16.31 -4.13 -50.57
CA THR A 497 16.49 -5.27 -49.68
C THR A 497 17.47 -6.26 -50.31
N THR A 498 18.17 -7.04 -49.48
CA THR A 498 18.94 -8.22 -49.91
C THR A 498 18.10 -9.51 -49.92
N GLY A 499 16.87 -9.46 -49.36
CA GLY A 499 15.88 -10.54 -49.40
C GLY A 499 14.73 -10.25 -50.39
N ASP A 500 13.51 -10.71 -50.08
CA ASP A 500 12.34 -10.41 -50.91
C ASP A 500 11.68 -9.06 -50.55
N SER A 501 11.29 -8.30 -51.57
CA SER A 501 10.66 -6.99 -51.39
C SER A 501 9.29 -7.02 -50.71
N ASN A 502 8.52 -8.10 -50.84
CA ASN A 502 7.20 -8.24 -50.21
C ASN A 502 7.32 -8.56 -48.72
N GLU A 503 8.27 -9.39 -48.33
CA GLU A 503 8.63 -9.60 -46.92
C GLU A 503 9.08 -8.28 -46.29
N ARG A 504 9.88 -7.49 -47.01
CA ARG A 504 10.26 -6.15 -46.56
C ARG A 504 9.07 -5.20 -46.43
N ALA A 505 8.08 -5.30 -47.33
CA ALA A 505 6.82 -4.54 -47.21
C ALA A 505 6.03 -4.95 -45.95
N GLN A 506 5.93 -6.25 -45.66
CA GLN A 506 5.26 -6.76 -44.45
C GLN A 506 5.96 -6.28 -43.16
N GLN A 507 7.30 -6.36 -43.11
CA GLN A 507 8.10 -5.83 -41.98
C GLN A 507 7.88 -4.33 -41.76
N LEU A 508 7.80 -3.53 -42.82
CA LEU A 508 7.53 -2.10 -42.72
C LEU A 508 6.07 -1.80 -42.35
N SER A 509 5.15 -2.74 -42.62
CA SER A 509 3.72 -2.61 -42.31
C SER A 509 3.37 -2.89 -40.85
N SER A 510 4.21 -3.61 -40.11
CA SER A 510 3.95 -3.96 -38.70
C SER A 510 4.34 -2.86 -37.69
N ALA A 511 4.93 -1.75 -38.16
CA ALA A 511 5.25 -0.61 -37.32
C ALA A 511 3.97 0.16 -36.92
N THR A 512 3.81 0.47 -35.63
CA THR A 512 2.61 1.11 -35.03
C THR A 512 2.25 2.51 -35.55
N GLY A 513 3.03 3.07 -36.47
CA GLY A 513 2.77 4.36 -37.14
C GLY A 513 2.36 4.25 -38.61
N VAL A 514 2.02 3.05 -39.11
CA VAL A 514 1.64 2.80 -40.52
C VAL A 514 0.14 2.47 -40.59
N PRO A 515 -0.71 3.31 -41.21
CA PRO A 515 -2.17 3.15 -41.11
C PRO A 515 -2.76 1.95 -41.87
N LEU A 516 -2.14 1.55 -42.99
CA LEU A 516 -2.49 0.36 -43.77
C LEU A 516 -1.21 -0.28 -44.32
N ALA A 517 -1.22 -1.59 -44.58
CA ALA A 517 -0.04 -2.28 -45.07
C ALA A 517 0.52 -1.71 -46.39
N PHE A 518 1.84 -1.71 -46.50
CA PHE A 518 2.55 -1.40 -47.73
C PHE A 518 2.38 -2.52 -48.75
N VAL A 519 2.10 -2.12 -49.99
CA VAL A 519 2.03 -3.01 -51.16
C VAL A 519 3.19 -2.65 -52.09
N VAL A 520 3.97 -3.66 -52.48
CA VAL A 520 5.01 -3.51 -53.51
C VAL A 520 4.33 -3.29 -54.87
N ILE A 521 4.76 -2.25 -55.58
CA ILE A 521 4.23 -1.90 -56.90
C ILE A 521 5.10 -2.51 -58.00
N LYS A 522 6.43 -2.36 -57.91
CA LYS A 522 7.41 -3.04 -58.77
C LYS A 522 8.73 -3.20 -58.03
N LYS A 523 9.54 -4.15 -58.49
CA LYS A 523 10.88 -4.45 -57.98
C LYS A 523 11.83 -4.82 -59.11
N TRP A 524 13.11 -4.48 -58.96
CA TRP A 524 14.19 -4.72 -59.91
C TRP A 524 15.34 -5.44 -59.20
N ARG A 525 15.84 -6.54 -59.78
CA ARG A 525 17.00 -7.27 -59.27
C ARG A 525 18.29 -6.67 -59.81
N HIS A 526 19.24 -6.39 -58.93
CA HIS A 526 20.52 -5.80 -59.31
C HIS A 526 21.64 -6.28 -58.38
N ALA A 527 22.84 -6.53 -58.95
CA ALA A 527 23.97 -7.03 -58.17
C ALA A 527 24.36 -6.06 -57.04
N ASN A 528 24.43 -4.78 -57.37
CA ASN A 528 24.75 -3.69 -56.43
C ASN A 528 23.48 -2.90 -56.04
N ALA A 529 22.41 -3.57 -55.59
CA ALA A 529 21.12 -2.93 -55.28
C ALA A 529 21.22 -1.74 -54.30
N LYS A 530 22.15 -1.79 -53.33
CA LYS A 530 22.41 -0.69 -52.38
C LYS A 530 23.01 0.57 -53.04
N LYS A 531 23.94 0.40 -53.99
CA LYS A 531 24.48 1.54 -54.75
C LYS A 531 23.41 2.11 -55.68
N LEU A 532 22.67 1.24 -56.34
CA LEU A 532 21.54 1.62 -57.20
C LEU A 532 20.48 2.42 -56.43
N GLU A 533 20.12 2.02 -55.20
CA GLU A 533 19.24 2.81 -54.33
C GLU A 533 19.80 4.21 -54.08
N THR A 534 21.10 4.32 -53.76
CA THR A 534 21.75 5.60 -53.46
C THR A 534 21.66 6.55 -54.66
N ASP A 535 21.98 6.07 -55.85
CA ASP A 535 21.89 6.84 -57.10
C ASP A 535 20.43 7.24 -57.42
N VAL A 536 19.49 6.32 -57.24
CA VAL A 536 18.06 6.58 -57.44
C VAL A 536 17.53 7.62 -56.43
N HIS A 537 17.95 7.55 -55.16
CA HIS A 537 17.60 8.56 -54.14
C HIS A 537 18.19 9.93 -54.45
N MET A 538 19.42 9.99 -55.00
CA MET A 538 19.99 11.25 -55.49
C MET A 538 19.14 11.84 -56.63
N MET A 539 18.79 11.03 -57.63
CA MET A 539 17.94 11.49 -58.75
C MET A 539 16.52 11.87 -58.31
N LEU A 540 15.96 11.20 -57.29
CA LEU A 540 14.65 11.50 -56.72
C LEU A 540 14.68 12.59 -55.64
N THR A 541 15.83 13.17 -55.30
CA THR A 541 15.97 14.18 -54.22
C THR A 541 14.99 15.37 -54.38
N PRO A 542 14.73 15.94 -55.57
CA PRO A 542 13.74 17.01 -55.74
C PRO A 542 12.29 16.64 -55.35
N TYR A 543 11.96 15.36 -55.26
CA TYR A 543 10.63 14.84 -54.93
C TYR A 543 10.53 14.30 -53.50
N ARG A 544 11.59 14.38 -52.70
CA ARG A 544 11.69 13.77 -51.36
C ARG A 544 10.87 14.54 -50.32
N LEU A 545 10.05 13.83 -49.55
CA LEU A 545 9.16 14.42 -48.54
C LEU A 545 9.85 14.72 -47.19
N SER A 546 10.98 14.10 -46.90
CA SER A 546 11.78 14.34 -45.69
C SER A 546 13.20 13.85 -45.90
N ASP A 547 14.20 14.62 -45.49
CA ASP A 547 15.60 14.19 -45.55
C ASP A 547 15.82 12.90 -44.75
N SER A 548 15.14 12.79 -43.60
CA SER A 548 15.21 11.65 -42.69
C SER A 548 14.50 10.37 -43.17
N ARG A 549 13.72 10.39 -44.26
CA ARG A 549 12.93 9.23 -44.72
C ARG A 549 12.84 9.13 -46.25
N GLU A 550 12.79 7.89 -46.74
CA GLU A 550 12.89 7.59 -48.18
C GLU A 550 11.50 7.55 -48.85
N PHE A 551 10.71 8.60 -48.64
CA PHE A 551 9.39 8.79 -49.26
C PHE A 551 9.44 9.94 -50.26
N PHE A 552 8.82 9.73 -51.42
CA PHE A 552 8.86 10.62 -52.56
C PHE A 552 7.44 10.87 -53.07
N MET A 553 7.12 12.11 -53.42
CA MET A 553 5.80 12.53 -53.90
C MET A 553 5.87 12.91 -55.38
N VAL A 554 5.64 11.93 -56.25
CA VAL A 554 5.72 12.05 -57.71
C VAL A 554 5.01 10.84 -58.35
N THR A 555 4.56 10.95 -59.60
CA THR A 555 3.89 9.83 -60.29
C THR A 555 4.81 8.62 -60.44
N TYR A 556 4.21 7.43 -60.39
CA TYR A 556 4.93 6.16 -60.51
C TYR A 556 5.77 6.08 -61.79
N ASP A 557 5.21 6.50 -62.94
CA ASP A 557 5.88 6.47 -64.24
C ASP A 557 7.19 7.28 -64.28
N VAL A 558 7.30 8.33 -63.45
CA VAL A 558 8.53 9.14 -63.32
C VAL A 558 9.56 8.41 -62.46
N ILE A 559 9.13 7.76 -61.37
CA ILE A 559 10.02 6.91 -60.54
C ILE A 559 10.58 5.76 -61.37
N GLU A 560 9.71 5.07 -62.11
CA GLU A 560 10.07 3.96 -62.99
C GLU A 560 11.07 4.37 -64.06
N LYS A 561 10.81 5.48 -64.79
CA LYS A 561 11.74 6.02 -65.79
C LYS A 561 13.09 6.42 -65.19
N ILE A 562 13.11 7.02 -63.99
CA ILE A 562 14.35 7.38 -63.30
C ILE A 562 15.13 6.10 -62.96
N ILE A 563 14.50 5.11 -62.34
CA ILE A 563 15.14 3.82 -62.00
C ILE A 563 15.69 3.12 -63.24
N GLU A 564 14.90 2.98 -64.30
CA GLU A 564 15.31 2.30 -65.53
C GLU A 564 16.42 3.07 -66.27
N SER A 565 16.44 4.41 -66.22
CA SER A 565 17.54 5.22 -66.75
C SER A 565 18.85 5.04 -65.96
N VAL A 566 18.79 4.94 -64.63
CA VAL A 566 19.96 4.71 -63.78
C VAL A 566 20.50 3.29 -63.99
N ILE A 567 19.63 2.28 -64.01
CA ILE A 567 20.02 0.88 -64.31
C ILE A 567 20.73 0.80 -65.67
N THR A 568 20.13 1.39 -66.71
CA THR A 568 20.71 1.39 -68.07
C THR A 568 22.08 2.06 -68.10
N ARG A 569 22.22 3.24 -67.47
CA ARG A 569 23.50 3.95 -67.36
C ARG A 569 24.58 3.10 -66.67
N THR A 570 24.24 2.41 -65.58
CA THR A 570 25.19 1.54 -64.85
C THR A 570 25.53 0.24 -65.59
N ALA A 571 24.72 -0.17 -66.57
CA ALA A 571 24.98 -1.38 -67.37
C ALA A 571 26.04 -1.14 -68.46
N ASP A 572 26.15 0.08 -69.00
CA ASP A 572 27.18 0.43 -69.98
C ASP A 572 28.57 0.63 -69.33
N GLU A 573 28.61 1.11 -68.08
CA GLU A 573 29.86 1.27 -67.30
C GLU A 573 30.55 -0.08 -66.95
N THR A 574 29.88 -1.21 -67.13
CA THR A 574 30.46 -2.56 -66.90
C THR A 574 30.99 -3.25 -68.18
N LYS A 575 31.08 -2.52 -69.31
CA LYS A 575 31.62 -3.02 -70.58
C LYS A 575 32.90 -2.33 -71.08
N THR A 576 33.50 -1.47 -70.26
CA THR A 576 34.84 -0.88 -70.43
C THR A 576 35.78 -1.36 -69.35
#